data_AF-A0A2A3X0M1-F1
#
_entry.id   AF-A0A2A3X0M1-F1
#
_cell.length_a   1.000
_cell.length_b   1.000
_cell.length_c   1.000
_cell.angle_alpha   90.00
_cell.angle_beta   90.00
_cell.angle_gamma   90.00
#
_symmetry.space_group_name_H-M   'P 1'
#
loop_
_entity.id
_entity.type
_entity.pdbx_description
1 polymer ?
#
loop_
_entity_poly.entity_id
_entity_poly.type
_entity_poly.pdbx_seq_one_letter_code
_entity_poly.pdbx_strand_id
1 'polypeptide(L)'
;MSKPISIIVAGAIGFAAIVIILVIVFQGSARIPDMPPDRSRYPEQALTPEEITVNVTPRSDGSLQVSQRLIFDVTDEMKKPLSWYIGGEQIGWNTGVGDGPRYYVLPQVGEVSAQELSTAEDSTKENPAEVGDLTVTRENRSIDDPFSDSAVYDFTREKQAGEDSQWTPGRHVVDITYVLDDVYLNVDGHELFVLPLRFPSGSNEAPSMRTVSLEAGGPIQCLPDHTEFDPDAECTGLDKHRFTDDGTRLTWSEETSPSIEAIGFAAPENMQAEPIDAPERERS
;
A
#
# COMPACT_ATOMS: atom_id res chain seq x y z
N MET A 1 52.37 -48.14 -3.77
CA MET A 1 51.30 -47.82 -2.80
C MET A 1 50.79 -46.41 -3.10
N SER A 2 49.47 -46.22 -3.01
CA SER A 2 48.69 -44.98 -3.17
C SER A 2 48.31 -44.56 -4.60
N LYS A 3 47.02 -44.19 -4.70
CA LYS A 3 46.13 -44.05 -5.87
C LYS A 3 46.12 -42.60 -6.38
N PRO A 4 45.81 -42.32 -7.66
CA PRO A 4 45.29 -41.01 -8.01
C PRO A 4 43.79 -40.97 -7.64
N ILE A 5 43.49 -40.39 -6.48
CA ILE A 5 42.17 -39.82 -6.18
C ILE A 5 42.25 -38.37 -6.66
N SER A 6 41.89 -38.14 -7.92
CA SER A 6 41.45 -36.84 -8.39
C SER A 6 40.51 -37.12 -9.57
N ILE A 7 39.49 -36.29 -9.79
CA ILE A 7 38.33 -36.56 -10.67
C ILE A 7 37.20 -37.37 -9.99
N ILE A 8 36.82 -37.01 -8.76
CA ILE A 8 35.42 -37.21 -8.28
C ILE A 8 34.86 -35.92 -7.64
N VAL A 9 35.70 -34.97 -7.25
CA VAL A 9 35.25 -33.76 -6.53
C VAL A 9 34.66 -32.67 -7.44
N ALA A 10 34.97 -32.66 -8.74
CA ALA A 10 34.46 -31.63 -9.65
C ALA A 10 33.01 -31.88 -10.14
N GLY A 11 32.52 -33.12 -10.10
CA GLY A 11 31.16 -33.47 -10.53
C GLY A 11 30.08 -33.27 -9.45
N ALA A 12 30.45 -33.46 -8.17
CA ALA A 12 29.50 -33.35 -7.06
C ALA A 12 29.12 -31.89 -6.74
N ILE A 13 30.06 -30.94 -6.91
CA ILE A 13 29.81 -29.52 -6.65
C ILE A 13 28.91 -28.92 -7.75
N GLY A 14 29.13 -29.32 -9.01
CA GLY A 14 28.28 -28.87 -10.13
C GLY A 14 26.84 -29.39 -10.04
N PHE A 15 26.66 -30.65 -9.63
CA PHE A 15 25.32 -31.23 -9.49
C PHE A 15 24.58 -30.68 -8.25
N ALA A 16 25.28 -30.46 -7.13
CA ALA A 16 24.70 -29.82 -5.95
C ALA A 16 24.28 -28.37 -6.24
N ALA A 17 25.08 -27.60 -6.98
CA ALA A 17 24.73 -26.23 -7.37
C ALA A 17 23.52 -26.19 -8.30
N ILE A 18 23.40 -27.12 -9.26
CA ILE A 18 22.25 -27.18 -10.18
C ILE A 18 20.99 -27.65 -9.44
N VAL A 19 21.10 -28.60 -8.50
CA VAL A 19 19.95 -29.04 -7.68
C VAL A 19 19.54 -27.94 -6.70
N ILE A 20 20.48 -27.18 -6.12
CA ILE A 20 20.16 -26.03 -5.26
C ILE A 20 19.50 -24.92 -6.07
N ILE A 21 20.00 -24.59 -7.26
CA ILE A 21 19.36 -23.57 -8.13
C ILE A 21 17.99 -24.06 -8.61
N LEU A 22 17.84 -25.34 -8.99
CA LEU A 22 16.53 -25.88 -9.36
C LEU A 22 15.56 -25.93 -8.18
N VAL A 23 16.02 -26.25 -6.96
CA VAL A 23 15.16 -26.24 -5.75
C VAL A 23 14.83 -24.82 -5.31
N ILE A 24 15.74 -23.86 -5.45
CA ILE A 24 15.46 -22.44 -5.18
C ILE A 24 14.49 -21.87 -6.23
N VAL A 25 14.64 -22.24 -7.50
CA VAL A 25 13.73 -21.80 -8.58
C VAL A 25 12.38 -22.54 -8.55
N PHE A 26 12.33 -23.82 -8.13
CA PHE A 26 11.06 -24.56 -7.97
C PHE A 26 10.34 -24.30 -6.64
N GLN A 27 11.02 -23.82 -5.59
CA GLN A 27 10.35 -23.36 -4.37
C GLN A 27 9.97 -21.87 -4.42
N GLY A 28 10.59 -21.08 -5.31
CA GLY A 28 10.20 -19.70 -5.59
C GLY A 28 8.99 -19.55 -6.52
N SER A 29 8.53 -20.61 -7.17
CA SER A 29 7.30 -20.62 -7.98
C SER A 29 6.16 -21.29 -7.22
N ALA A 30 5.85 -20.75 -6.04
CA ALA A 30 4.54 -20.94 -5.45
C ALA A 30 3.53 -20.34 -6.43
N ARG A 31 2.89 -21.22 -7.21
CA ARG A 31 1.71 -20.93 -8.02
C ARG A 31 0.82 -20.01 -7.21
N ILE A 32 0.52 -18.81 -7.70
CA ILE A 32 -0.61 -18.02 -7.21
C ILE A 32 -1.85 -18.77 -7.73
N PRO A 33 -2.57 -19.54 -6.90
CA PRO A 33 -3.89 -20.00 -7.30
C PRO A 33 -4.83 -18.79 -7.16
N ASP A 34 -5.88 -18.72 -7.96
CA ASP A 34 -6.95 -17.75 -7.72
C ASP A 34 -7.44 -17.90 -6.27
N MET A 35 -7.13 -16.92 -5.41
CA MET A 35 -7.51 -16.95 -3.99
C MET A 35 -8.90 -16.36 -3.81
N PRO A 36 -9.89 -17.21 -3.51
CA PRO A 36 -10.69 -17.03 -2.30
C PRO A 36 -11.08 -18.39 -1.64
N PRO A 37 -11.70 -18.41 -0.44
CA PRO A 37 -11.21 -17.91 0.84
C PRO A 37 -11.04 -19.03 1.90
N ASP A 38 -10.26 -18.67 2.93
CA ASP A 38 -10.32 -19.05 4.35
C ASP A 38 -9.94 -20.48 4.82
N ARG A 39 -9.00 -20.53 5.80
CA ARG A 39 -8.99 -21.41 7.00
C ARG A 39 -7.66 -21.30 7.80
N SER A 40 -7.68 -20.46 8.81
CA SER A 40 -6.98 -20.54 10.13
C SER A 40 -5.44 -20.52 10.23
N ARG A 41 -4.88 -19.44 10.82
CA ARG A 41 -4.14 -19.41 12.11
C ARG A 41 -3.70 -17.98 12.50
N TYR A 42 -3.96 -17.59 13.75
CA TYR A 42 -3.55 -16.34 14.46
C TYR A 42 -2.50 -16.70 15.56
N PRO A 43 -1.69 -15.80 16.19
CA PRO A 43 -1.55 -14.32 16.15
C PRO A 43 -0.05 -13.80 16.06
N GLU A 44 0.18 -12.46 15.94
CA GLU A 44 1.23 -11.68 16.68
C GLU A 44 1.11 -10.13 16.47
N GLN A 45 0.11 -9.54 17.15
CA GLN A 45 0.02 -8.15 17.65
C GLN A 45 -0.11 -6.92 16.70
N ALA A 46 -1.34 -6.38 16.74
CA ALA A 46 -1.72 -4.97 16.99
C ALA A 46 -1.87 -3.98 15.82
N LEU A 47 -3.14 -3.74 15.43
CA LEU A 47 -3.60 -2.71 14.48
C LEU A 47 -3.08 -2.84 13.04
N THR A 48 -2.29 -3.87 12.73
CA THR A 48 -1.81 -4.11 11.36
C THR A 48 -2.89 -4.81 10.55
N PRO A 49 -3.33 -4.23 9.42
CA PRO A 49 -4.33 -4.87 8.60
C PRO A 49 -3.79 -6.16 7.97
N GLU A 50 -4.50 -7.28 8.09
CA GLU A 50 -4.13 -8.56 7.44
C GLU A 50 -4.23 -8.45 5.90
N GLU A 51 -5.31 -7.81 5.45
CA GLU A 51 -5.58 -7.49 4.06
C GLU A 51 -5.93 -6.01 3.98
N ILE A 52 -5.33 -5.34 3.00
CA ILE A 52 -5.67 -3.98 2.63
C ILE A 52 -6.17 -3.97 1.20
N THR A 53 -7.40 -3.53 1.01
CA THR A 53 -7.94 -3.29 -0.33
C THR A 53 -8.17 -1.80 -0.51
N VAL A 54 -7.62 -1.25 -1.58
CA VAL A 54 -7.77 0.16 -1.98
C VAL A 54 -8.48 0.19 -3.33
N ASN A 55 -9.61 0.86 -3.38
CA ASN A 55 -10.30 1.18 -4.62
C ASN A 55 -10.12 2.68 -4.89
N VAL A 56 -9.78 3.02 -6.13
CA VAL A 56 -9.42 4.38 -6.53
C VAL A 56 -10.26 4.79 -7.72
N THR A 57 -10.92 5.94 -7.56
CA THR A 57 -11.75 6.56 -8.60
C THR A 57 -11.22 7.96 -8.90
N PRO A 58 -10.60 8.17 -10.07
CA PRO A 58 -10.20 9.50 -10.49
C PRO A 58 -11.42 10.39 -10.72
N ARG A 59 -11.35 11.63 -10.23
CA ARG A 59 -12.35 12.66 -10.46
C ARG A 59 -11.90 13.59 -11.57
N SER A 60 -12.86 14.20 -12.27
CA SER A 60 -12.57 15.06 -13.43
C SER A 60 -11.80 16.34 -13.09
N ASP A 61 -11.79 16.73 -11.81
CA ASP A 61 -11.09 17.89 -11.28
C ASP A 61 -9.62 17.61 -10.88
N GLY A 62 -9.11 16.40 -11.17
CA GLY A 62 -7.72 16.04 -10.87
C GLY A 62 -7.50 15.50 -9.44
N SER A 63 -8.57 15.26 -8.69
CA SER A 63 -8.52 14.59 -7.39
C SER A 63 -8.78 13.09 -7.49
N LEU A 64 -8.42 12.34 -6.46
CA LEU A 64 -8.70 10.91 -6.31
C LEU A 64 -9.68 10.68 -5.17
N GLN A 65 -10.80 10.01 -5.45
CA GLN A 65 -11.58 9.40 -4.39
C GLN A 65 -11.00 8.01 -4.10
N VAL A 66 -10.68 7.77 -2.83
CA VAL A 66 -10.04 6.53 -2.37
C VAL A 66 -10.93 5.88 -1.32
N SER A 67 -11.21 4.60 -1.49
CA SER A 67 -11.88 3.77 -0.50
C SER A 67 -10.94 2.65 -0.08
N GLN A 68 -10.62 2.62 1.21
CA GLN A 68 -9.67 1.70 1.79
C GLN A 68 -10.34 0.82 2.84
N ARG A 69 -10.31 -0.49 2.65
CA ARG A 69 -10.79 -1.48 3.62
C ARG A 69 -9.62 -2.04 4.43
N LEU A 70 -9.81 -2.08 5.74
CA LEU A 70 -8.85 -2.55 6.72
C LEU A 70 -9.47 -3.64 7.58
N ILE A 71 -8.70 -4.70 7.85
CA ILE A 71 -9.12 -5.79 8.73
C ILE A 71 -8.05 -6.02 9.78
N PHE A 72 -8.36 -5.74 11.06
CA PHE A 72 -7.40 -5.83 12.15
C PHE A 72 -8.02 -6.39 13.43
N ASP A 73 -7.17 -6.94 14.30
CA ASP A 73 -7.56 -7.45 15.62
C ASP A 73 -7.12 -6.51 16.74
N VAL A 74 -8.04 -6.27 17.68
CA VAL A 74 -7.83 -5.49 18.91
C VAL A 74 -7.77 -6.45 20.10
N THR A 75 -6.81 -6.23 20.99
CA THR A 75 -6.58 -6.99 22.22
C THR A 75 -6.96 -6.14 23.44
N ASP A 76 -7.14 -6.77 24.60
CA ASP A 76 -7.49 -6.08 25.86
C ASP A 76 -6.48 -4.98 26.27
N GLU A 77 -5.25 -5.06 25.79
CA GLU A 77 -4.17 -4.10 26.07
C GLU A 77 -4.18 -2.89 25.12
N MET A 78 -4.97 -2.94 24.04
CA MET A 78 -5.00 -1.94 22.98
C MET A 78 -6.24 -1.05 23.06
N LYS A 79 -6.10 0.01 23.85
CA LYS A 79 -7.14 1.01 24.09
C LYS A 79 -6.95 2.32 23.32
N LYS A 80 -6.07 2.34 22.31
CA LYS A 80 -5.73 3.55 21.54
C LYS A 80 -6.58 3.67 20.28
N PRO A 81 -6.86 4.90 19.80
CA PRO A 81 -7.47 5.13 18.49
C PRO A 81 -6.65 4.49 17.35
N LEU A 82 -7.35 4.18 16.25
CA LEU A 82 -6.65 3.88 15.00
C LEU A 82 -6.22 5.23 14.41
N SER A 83 -4.92 5.47 14.35
CA SER A 83 -4.35 6.72 13.82
C SER A 83 -3.88 6.52 12.38
N TRP A 84 -4.05 7.53 11.56
CA TRP A 84 -3.65 7.54 10.16
C TRP A 84 -3.11 8.90 9.75
N TYR A 85 -2.15 8.89 8.83
CA TYR A 85 -1.56 10.10 8.26
C TYR A 85 -1.10 9.77 6.84
N ILE A 86 -1.14 10.76 5.93
CA ILE A 86 -0.59 10.61 4.58
C ILE A 86 0.44 11.71 4.40
N GLY A 87 1.73 11.35 4.51
CA GLY A 87 2.84 12.29 4.37
C GLY A 87 3.07 12.78 2.95
N GLY A 88 4.04 13.70 2.82
CA GLY A 88 4.68 13.91 1.54
C GLY A 88 5.55 12.72 1.19
N GLU A 89 5.27 12.08 0.06
CA GLU A 89 5.99 10.90 -0.39
C GLU A 89 7.01 11.24 -1.47
N GLN A 90 8.20 10.68 -1.35
CA GLN A 90 9.23 10.84 -2.35
C GLN A 90 8.94 9.92 -3.54
N ILE A 91 9.03 10.45 -4.76
CA ILE A 91 8.79 9.74 -6.01
C ILE A 91 9.95 9.95 -6.98
N GLY A 92 11.15 9.55 -6.56
CA GLY A 92 12.34 9.50 -7.42
C GLY A 92 13.05 10.84 -7.60
N TRP A 93 13.99 10.89 -8.56
CA TRP A 93 14.75 12.08 -8.93
C TRP A 93 14.72 12.37 -10.43
N ASN A 94 15.11 13.59 -10.81
CA ASN A 94 15.08 14.05 -12.20
C ASN A 94 15.95 13.19 -13.13
N THR A 95 15.37 12.78 -14.26
CA THR A 95 16.03 11.97 -15.27
C THR A 95 17.32 12.60 -15.77
N GLY A 96 18.39 11.81 -15.86
CA GLY A 96 19.72 12.23 -16.31
C GLY A 96 20.56 12.95 -15.25
N VAL A 97 20.09 13.08 -14.01
CA VAL A 97 20.82 13.74 -12.90
C VAL A 97 21.12 12.70 -11.82
N GLY A 98 22.31 12.09 -11.87
CA GLY A 98 22.72 10.96 -11.01
C GLY A 98 22.83 11.20 -9.49
N ASP A 99 22.26 12.30 -8.97
CA ASP A 99 21.90 12.57 -7.56
C ASP A 99 21.27 14.01 -7.49
N GLY A 100 20.22 14.27 -8.29
CA GLY A 100 19.55 15.58 -8.40
C GLY A 100 18.51 15.88 -7.32
N PRO A 101 17.75 16.99 -7.46
CA PRO A 101 16.52 17.20 -6.68
C PRO A 101 15.61 15.98 -6.76
N ARG A 102 14.89 15.73 -5.67
CA ARG A 102 13.91 14.64 -5.56
C ARG A 102 12.52 15.18 -5.82
N TYR A 103 11.73 14.44 -6.59
CA TYR A 103 10.31 14.71 -6.76
C TYR A 103 9.52 14.20 -5.56
N TYR A 104 8.44 14.91 -5.23
CA TYR A 104 7.53 14.53 -4.16
C TYR A 104 6.07 14.59 -4.64
N VAL A 105 5.21 13.80 -4.02
CA VAL A 105 3.76 14.00 -4.01
C VAL A 105 3.36 14.49 -2.63
N LEU A 106 2.67 15.63 -2.58
CA LEU A 106 2.25 16.29 -1.33
C LEU A 106 0.73 16.40 -1.33
N PRO A 107 0.01 15.30 -1.10
CA PRO A 107 -1.44 15.30 -1.26
C PRO A 107 -2.10 16.18 -0.20
N GLN A 108 -3.18 16.85 -0.57
CA GLN A 108 -4.11 17.42 0.39
C GLN A 108 -5.26 16.45 0.62
N VAL A 109 -5.44 16.04 1.87
CA VAL A 109 -6.56 15.17 2.25
C VAL A 109 -7.79 16.03 2.50
N GLY A 110 -8.81 15.83 1.66
CA GLY A 110 -10.10 16.51 1.73
C GLY A 110 -11.06 15.86 2.72
N GLU A 111 -12.29 15.59 2.26
CA GLU A 111 -13.30 14.90 3.06
C GLU A 111 -12.81 13.51 3.47
N VAL A 112 -12.93 13.17 4.76
CA VAL A 112 -12.61 11.83 5.29
C VAL A 112 -13.82 11.33 6.07
N SER A 113 -14.28 10.13 5.73
CA SER A 113 -15.31 9.39 6.45
C SER A 113 -14.83 7.97 6.71
N ALA A 114 -15.33 7.36 7.78
CA ALA A 114 -15.06 5.98 8.05
C ALA A 114 -16.28 5.30 8.67
N GLN A 115 -16.40 4.00 8.43
CA GLN A 115 -17.46 3.17 8.98
C GLN A 115 -16.90 1.82 9.40
N GLU A 116 -17.53 1.23 10.41
CA GLU A 116 -17.25 -0.13 10.81
C GLU A 116 -18.24 -1.11 10.16
N LEU A 117 -17.70 -2.22 9.69
CA LEU A 117 -18.46 -3.31 9.10
C LEU A 117 -18.54 -4.50 10.05
N SER A 118 -19.61 -5.26 9.90
CA SER A 118 -19.91 -6.43 10.71
C SER A 118 -18.99 -7.59 10.35
N THR A 119 -18.54 -8.30 11.39
CA THR A 119 -17.82 -9.57 11.29
C THR A 119 -18.73 -10.79 11.48
N ALA A 120 -20.05 -10.59 11.54
CA ALA A 120 -21.02 -11.67 11.63
C ALA A 120 -21.04 -12.53 10.36
N GLU A 121 -21.44 -13.80 10.49
CA GLU A 121 -21.41 -14.78 9.39
C GLU A 121 -22.26 -14.39 8.16
N ASP A 122 -23.26 -13.53 8.34
CA ASP A 122 -24.12 -13.01 7.26
C ASP A 122 -23.55 -11.77 6.55
N SER A 123 -22.47 -11.18 7.08
CA SER A 123 -21.70 -10.10 6.45
C SER A 123 -20.64 -10.69 5.52
N THR A 124 -20.66 -10.30 4.25
CA THR A 124 -19.75 -10.86 3.22
C THR A 124 -18.80 -9.81 2.66
N LYS A 125 -17.72 -10.23 2.01
CA LYS A 125 -16.76 -9.30 1.37
C LYS A 125 -17.43 -8.42 0.31
N GLU A 126 -18.33 -8.99 -0.49
CA GLU A 126 -19.03 -8.30 -1.59
C GLU A 126 -20.26 -7.51 -1.11
N ASN A 127 -20.86 -7.92 0.00
CA ASN A 127 -22.00 -7.26 0.61
C ASN A 127 -21.80 -7.23 2.14
N PRO A 128 -20.98 -6.29 2.64
CA PRO A 128 -20.72 -6.15 4.07
C PRO A 128 -21.92 -5.52 4.77
N ALA A 129 -22.33 -6.07 5.90
CA ALA A 129 -23.33 -5.42 6.75
C ALA A 129 -22.65 -4.32 7.57
N GLU A 130 -23.29 -3.15 7.67
CA GLU A 130 -22.76 -2.02 8.43
C GLU A 130 -23.05 -2.17 9.93
N VAL A 131 -22.06 -1.84 10.77
CA VAL A 131 -22.24 -1.73 12.23
C VAL A 131 -22.59 -0.29 12.60
N GLY A 132 -21.87 0.67 12.03
CA GLY A 132 -22.13 2.09 12.23
C GLY A 132 -20.97 2.98 11.78
N ASP A 133 -21.25 4.28 11.70
CA ASP A 133 -20.26 5.29 11.34
C ASP A 133 -19.23 5.48 12.46
N LEU A 134 -17.99 5.76 12.06
CA LEU A 134 -16.91 6.12 12.98
C LEU A 134 -16.77 7.63 13.04
N THR A 135 -16.48 8.13 14.23
CA THR A 135 -16.06 9.51 14.42
C THR A 135 -14.61 9.67 13.94
N VAL A 136 -14.41 10.60 13.02
CA VAL A 136 -13.09 10.99 12.51
C VAL A 136 -12.68 12.31 13.15
N THR A 137 -11.56 12.31 13.88
CA THR A 137 -10.96 13.54 14.40
C THR A 137 -9.65 13.84 13.70
N ARG A 138 -9.48 15.08 13.24
CA ARG A 138 -8.25 15.57 12.61
C ARG A 138 -7.46 16.42 13.60
N GLU A 139 -6.24 16.00 13.91
CA GLU A 139 -5.28 16.75 14.70
C GLU A 139 -4.18 17.30 13.81
N ASN A 140 -4.05 18.63 13.75
CA ASN A 140 -2.92 19.25 13.04
C ASN A 140 -1.69 19.26 13.95
N ARG A 141 -0.61 18.61 13.51
CA ARG A 141 0.73 18.67 14.09
C ARG A 141 1.50 19.86 13.53
N SER A 142 2.20 20.59 14.40
CA SER A 142 3.13 21.62 13.95
C SER A 142 4.44 20.96 13.53
N ILE A 143 4.58 20.63 12.24
CA ILE A 143 5.83 20.17 11.65
C ILE A 143 6.36 21.29 10.76
N ASP A 144 7.57 21.78 11.05
CA ASP A 144 8.26 22.80 10.26
C ASP A 144 8.93 22.17 9.02
N ASP A 145 8.20 21.35 8.27
CA ASP A 145 8.63 20.78 6.99
C ASP A 145 7.46 20.84 6.00
N PRO A 146 7.54 21.66 4.93
CA PRO A 146 6.47 21.77 3.93
C PRO A 146 6.26 20.48 3.11
N PHE A 147 7.15 19.48 3.24
CA PHE A 147 7.03 18.16 2.63
C PHE A 147 6.57 17.08 3.62
N SER A 148 6.01 17.47 4.76
CA SER A 148 5.44 16.57 5.76
C SER A 148 3.97 16.89 5.99
N ASP A 149 3.11 15.88 5.92
CA ASP A 149 1.72 16.06 6.32
C ASP A 149 1.67 16.35 7.81
N SER A 150 1.12 17.51 8.08
CA SER A 150 0.95 18.08 9.39
C SER A 150 -0.38 17.63 9.99
N ALA A 151 -1.01 16.54 9.54
CA ALA A 151 -2.26 16.04 10.08
C ALA A 151 -2.20 14.56 10.47
N VAL A 152 -2.91 14.23 11.55
CA VAL A 152 -3.24 12.85 11.93
C VAL A 152 -4.75 12.73 12.07
N TYR A 153 -5.30 11.69 11.47
CA TYR A 153 -6.70 11.30 11.54
C TYR A 153 -6.83 10.15 12.52
N ASP A 154 -7.61 10.36 13.57
CA ASP A 154 -7.97 9.32 14.53
C ASP A 154 -9.40 8.86 14.27
N PHE A 155 -9.57 7.54 14.16
CA PHE A 155 -10.86 6.88 13.99
C PHE A 155 -11.29 6.25 15.32
N THR A 156 -12.49 6.62 15.76
CA THR A 156 -13.08 6.13 17.02
C THR A 156 -14.56 5.80 16.84
N ARG A 157 -15.08 4.84 17.62
CA ARG A 157 -16.52 4.57 17.65
C ARG A 157 -17.27 5.74 18.27
N GLU A 158 -18.49 5.97 17.78
CA GLU A 158 -19.38 6.96 18.37
C GLU A 158 -19.66 6.59 19.84
N LYS A 159 -19.46 7.56 20.73
CA LYS A 159 -19.55 7.34 22.18
C LYS A 159 -21.01 7.24 22.61
N GLN A 160 -21.51 6.04 22.89
CA GLN A 160 -22.77 5.92 23.63
C GLN A 160 -22.61 6.48 25.05
N ALA A 161 -23.66 7.09 25.60
CA ALA A 161 -23.60 7.75 26.89
C ALA A 161 -23.22 6.75 28.01
N GLY A 162 -21.99 6.86 28.53
CA GLY A 162 -21.46 6.00 29.59
C GLY A 162 -20.48 4.92 29.12
N GLU A 163 -20.23 4.79 27.81
CA GLU A 163 -19.22 3.87 27.25
C GLU A 163 -17.91 4.61 26.91
N ASP A 164 -16.79 3.90 26.99
CA ASP A 164 -15.50 4.39 26.50
C ASP A 164 -15.49 4.31 24.96
N SER A 165 -14.99 5.35 24.29
CA SER A 165 -14.82 5.41 22.82
C SER A 165 -13.68 4.52 22.31
N GLN A 166 -13.35 3.47 23.07
CA GLN A 166 -12.24 2.57 22.82
C GLN A 166 -12.72 1.41 21.95
N TRP A 167 -11.83 0.90 21.11
CA TRP A 167 -12.07 -0.33 20.38
C TRP A 167 -12.32 -1.48 21.35
N THR A 168 -13.34 -2.29 21.05
CA THR A 168 -13.60 -3.50 21.82
C THR A 168 -12.59 -4.57 21.45
N PRO A 169 -12.17 -5.46 22.36
CA PRO A 169 -11.36 -6.60 21.98
C PRO A 169 -12.07 -7.48 20.94
N GLY A 170 -11.34 -7.92 19.91
CA GLY A 170 -11.88 -8.74 18.81
C GLY A 170 -11.45 -8.24 17.43
N ARG A 171 -12.03 -8.87 16.40
CA ARG A 171 -11.78 -8.55 14.99
C ARG A 171 -12.65 -7.38 14.54
N HIS A 172 -12.05 -6.44 13.84
CA HIS A 172 -12.70 -5.26 13.27
C HIS A 172 -12.46 -5.18 11.77
N VAL A 173 -13.47 -4.71 11.05
CA VAL A 173 -13.39 -4.37 9.63
C VAL A 173 -13.81 -2.92 9.49
N VAL A 174 -12.94 -2.09 8.94
CA VAL A 174 -13.17 -0.64 8.79
C VAL A 174 -13.00 -0.25 7.34
N ASP A 175 -13.98 0.46 6.81
CA ASP A 175 -13.88 1.14 5.52
C ASP A 175 -13.63 2.63 5.77
N ILE A 176 -12.54 3.14 5.19
CA ILE A 176 -12.17 4.56 5.23
C ILE A 176 -12.30 5.10 3.81
N THR A 177 -13.08 6.15 3.63
CA THR A 177 -13.21 6.86 2.35
C THR A 177 -12.64 8.26 2.48
N TYR A 178 -11.82 8.68 1.52
CA TYR A 178 -11.25 10.01 1.50
C TYR A 178 -11.02 10.53 0.08
N VAL A 179 -10.81 11.84 -0.03
CA VAL A 179 -10.41 12.50 -1.28
C VAL A 179 -8.98 13.02 -1.15
N LEU A 180 -8.14 12.73 -2.15
CA LEU A 180 -6.81 13.30 -2.29
C LEU A 180 -6.80 14.32 -3.42
N ASP A 181 -6.45 15.56 -3.09
CA ASP A 181 -6.10 16.62 -4.03
C ASP A 181 -4.58 16.69 -4.21
N ASP A 182 -4.11 17.46 -5.20
CA ASP A 182 -2.68 17.66 -5.52
C ASP A 182 -1.92 16.34 -5.86
N VAL A 183 -2.63 15.41 -6.52
CA VAL A 183 -2.13 14.07 -6.88
C VAL A 183 -2.07 13.81 -8.39
N TYR A 184 -2.65 14.68 -9.22
CA TYR A 184 -2.46 14.61 -10.68
C TYR A 184 -1.24 15.44 -11.06
N LEU A 185 -0.12 14.76 -11.31
CA LEU A 185 1.19 15.38 -11.42
C LEU A 185 1.78 15.28 -12.84
N ASN A 186 2.58 16.28 -13.19
CA ASN A 186 3.57 16.22 -14.24
C ASN A 186 4.94 16.00 -13.59
N VAL A 187 5.54 14.83 -13.85
CA VAL A 187 6.86 14.46 -13.35
C VAL A 187 7.76 14.18 -14.55
N ASP A 188 8.72 15.06 -14.80
CA ASP A 188 9.65 14.94 -15.94
C ASP A 188 8.93 14.67 -17.29
N GLY A 189 7.85 15.40 -17.56
CA GLY A 189 7.07 15.27 -18.78
C GLY A 189 6.11 14.07 -18.80
N HIS A 190 6.01 13.31 -17.70
CA HIS A 190 5.03 12.24 -17.53
C HIS A 190 3.81 12.81 -16.79
N GLU A 191 2.63 12.71 -17.39
CA GLU A 191 1.38 13.09 -16.76
C GLU A 191 0.71 11.85 -16.14
N LEU A 192 0.61 11.81 -14.81
CA LEU A 192 0.03 10.67 -14.10
C LEU A 192 -0.63 11.11 -12.79
N PHE A 193 -1.63 10.33 -12.37
CA PHE A 193 -2.02 10.32 -10.98
C PHE A 193 -0.98 9.58 -10.16
N VAL A 194 -0.65 10.13 -9.00
CA VAL A 194 0.21 9.50 -8.00
C VAL A 194 -0.63 9.19 -6.77
N LEU A 195 -0.67 7.91 -6.40
CA LEU A 195 -1.33 7.44 -5.18
C LEU A 195 -0.27 7.05 -4.14
N PRO A 196 -0.07 7.87 -3.09
CA PRO A 196 0.63 7.48 -1.87
C PRO A 196 -0.01 6.26 -1.22
N LEU A 197 0.82 5.27 -0.87
CA LEU A 197 0.39 4.04 -0.20
C LEU A 197 0.69 4.13 1.30
N ARG A 198 -0.05 5.02 1.98
CA ARG A 198 0.01 5.16 3.45
C ARG A 198 -1.22 4.57 4.11
N PHE A 199 -0.99 3.60 4.98
CA PHE A 199 -2.02 2.86 5.69
C PHE A 199 -2.03 3.24 7.18
N PRO A 200 -3.19 3.25 7.87
CA PRO A 200 -3.24 3.58 9.30
C PRO A 200 -2.25 2.75 10.12
N SER A 201 -1.65 3.39 11.12
CA SER A 201 -0.56 2.81 11.89
C SER A 201 -1.04 1.63 12.71
N GLY A 202 -0.74 0.43 12.21
CA GLY A 202 -0.43 -0.76 12.98
C GLY A 202 1.06 -1.05 12.93
N SER A 203 1.52 -2.09 13.64
CA SER A 203 2.89 -2.56 13.50
C SER A 203 3.17 -2.91 12.02
N ASN A 204 4.03 -2.16 11.33
CA ASN A 204 4.49 -2.50 9.96
C ASN A 204 5.27 -3.83 9.90
N GLU A 205 5.39 -4.55 11.02
CA GLU A 205 6.15 -5.78 11.16
C GLU A 205 5.35 -7.04 10.81
N ALA A 206 4.02 -6.94 10.60
CA ALA A 206 3.21 -8.08 10.17
C ALA A 206 3.02 -8.10 8.64
N PRO A 207 3.23 -9.25 7.97
CA PRO A 207 2.99 -9.36 6.55
C PRO A 207 1.53 -9.03 6.20
N SER A 208 1.34 -8.14 5.23
CA SER A 208 0.01 -7.75 4.75
C SER A 208 -0.13 -8.03 3.26
N MET A 209 -1.29 -8.56 2.88
CA MET A 209 -1.68 -8.62 1.47
C MET A 209 -2.32 -7.29 1.09
N ARG A 210 -1.74 -6.63 0.09
CA ARG A 210 -2.21 -5.33 -0.39
C ARG A 210 -2.78 -5.49 -1.80
N THR A 211 -3.92 -4.86 -2.03
CA THR A 211 -4.56 -4.82 -3.34
C THR A 211 -4.97 -3.39 -3.64
N VAL A 212 -4.56 -2.87 -4.78
CA VAL A 212 -5.08 -1.62 -5.33
C VAL A 212 -5.86 -1.94 -6.60
N SER A 213 -7.03 -1.34 -6.77
CA SER A 213 -7.86 -1.46 -7.97
C SER A 213 -8.29 -0.07 -8.44
N LEU A 214 -8.15 0.20 -9.73
CA LEU A 214 -8.55 1.44 -10.36
C LEU A 214 -9.90 1.27 -11.08
N GLU A 215 -10.82 2.21 -10.91
CA GLU A 215 -12.08 2.22 -11.68
C GLU A 215 -11.91 2.77 -13.10
N ALA A 216 -10.92 3.63 -13.30
CA ALA A 216 -10.62 4.26 -14.58
C ALA A 216 -9.15 4.70 -14.64
N GLY A 217 -8.65 4.97 -15.85
CA GLY A 217 -7.27 5.38 -16.11
C GLY A 217 -6.47 4.34 -16.88
N GLY A 218 -5.15 4.52 -16.89
CA GLY A 218 -4.20 3.56 -17.47
C GLY A 218 -3.80 2.43 -16.52
N PRO A 219 -2.95 1.50 -16.97
CA PRO A 219 -2.39 0.46 -16.11
C PRO A 219 -1.57 1.07 -14.96
N ILE A 220 -1.55 0.37 -13.83
CA ILE A 220 -0.75 0.73 -12.65
C ILE A 220 0.75 0.60 -12.98
N GLN A 221 1.54 1.56 -12.49
CA GLN A 221 2.99 1.59 -12.54
C GLN A 221 3.53 1.80 -11.12
N CYS A 222 4.56 1.08 -10.72
CA CYS A 222 5.26 1.34 -9.45
C CYS A 222 6.18 2.54 -9.61
N LEU A 223 6.11 3.49 -8.67
CA LEU A 223 6.95 4.68 -8.72
C LEU A 223 8.24 4.46 -7.93
N PRO A 224 9.40 4.84 -8.48
CA PRO A 224 10.66 4.74 -7.76
C PRO A 224 10.70 5.76 -6.62
N ASP A 225 11.31 5.41 -5.49
CA ASP A 225 11.54 6.33 -4.37
C ASP A 225 12.96 6.90 -4.40
N HIS A 226 13.97 6.05 -4.54
CA HIS A 226 15.39 6.32 -4.36
C HIS A 226 16.18 6.06 -5.65
N THR A 227 15.51 6.17 -6.79
CA THR A 227 16.12 6.10 -8.11
C THR A 227 15.62 7.20 -9.02
N GLU A 228 16.17 7.23 -10.22
CA GLU A 228 15.70 8.10 -11.30
C GLU A 228 14.23 7.84 -11.56
N PHE A 229 13.49 8.90 -11.86
CA PHE A 229 12.08 8.80 -12.14
C PHE A 229 11.85 8.11 -13.49
N ASP A 230 11.71 6.79 -13.42
CA ASP A 230 11.32 5.91 -14.52
C ASP A 230 10.24 4.95 -13.98
N PRO A 231 8.94 5.26 -14.18
CA PRO A 231 7.84 4.44 -13.69
C PRO A 231 7.90 2.99 -14.18
N ASP A 232 7.82 2.04 -13.26
CA ASP A 232 7.98 0.62 -13.54
C ASP A 232 6.62 -0.05 -13.73
N ALA A 233 6.25 -0.31 -14.99
CA ALA A 233 5.01 -1.01 -15.34
C ALA A 233 4.98 -2.50 -14.93
N GLU A 234 6.15 -3.11 -14.67
CA GLU A 234 6.25 -4.49 -14.23
C GLU A 234 6.40 -4.60 -12.70
N CYS A 235 6.56 -3.49 -11.98
CA CYS A 235 6.77 -3.48 -10.54
C CYS A 235 7.84 -4.49 -10.07
N THR A 236 8.97 -4.52 -10.80
CA THR A 236 10.06 -5.50 -10.68
C THR A 236 10.68 -5.58 -9.29
N GLY A 237 10.58 -4.52 -8.48
CA GLY A 237 11.01 -4.53 -7.09
C GLY A 237 10.16 -5.42 -6.19
N LEU A 238 8.91 -5.72 -6.53
CA LEU A 238 8.02 -6.50 -5.70
C LEU A 238 8.26 -8.01 -5.87
N ASP A 239 8.77 -8.65 -4.81
CA ASP A 239 9.08 -10.09 -4.80
C ASP A 239 7.88 -10.99 -5.17
N LYS A 240 6.68 -10.61 -4.74
CA LYS A 240 5.43 -11.35 -4.99
C LYS A 240 4.31 -10.38 -5.35
N HIS A 241 4.05 -10.22 -6.64
CA HIS A 241 2.97 -9.39 -7.14
C HIS A 241 2.21 -10.06 -8.29
N ARG A 242 0.98 -9.59 -8.54
CA ARG A 242 0.13 -10.01 -9.66
C ARG A 242 -0.68 -8.82 -10.15
N PHE A 243 -0.71 -8.65 -11.46
CA PHE A 243 -1.64 -7.77 -12.15
C PHE A 243 -2.86 -8.53 -12.67
N THR A 244 -3.97 -7.82 -12.87
CA THR A 244 -5.01 -8.24 -13.82
C THR A 244 -4.52 -8.06 -15.26
N ASP A 245 -5.18 -8.73 -16.22
CA ASP A 245 -4.78 -8.71 -17.64
C ASP A 245 -4.76 -7.29 -18.24
N ASP A 246 -5.56 -6.38 -17.71
CA ASP A 246 -5.64 -4.97 -18.09
C ASP A 246 -4.72 -4.03 -17.27
N GLY A 247 -4.02 -4.56 -16.26
CA GLY A 247 -3.11 -3.80 -15.41
C GLY A 247 -3.78 -2.82 -14.44
N THR A 248 -5.11 -2.82 -14.33
CA THR A 248 -5.86 -1.87 -13.46
C THR A 248 -5.93 -2.31 -12.00
N ARG A 249 -5.52 -3.55 -11.70
CA ARG A 249 -5.45 -4.07 -10.35
C ARG A 249 -4.11 -4.74 -10.09
N LEU A 250 -3.47 -4.31 -9.00
CA LEU A 250 -2.20 -4.83 -8.51
C LEU A 250 -2.42 -5.43 -7.12
N THR A 251 -2.06 -6.70 -6.93
CA THR A 251 -2.03 -7.37 -5.64
C THR A 251 -0.61 -7.79 -5.31
N TRP A 252 -0.12 -7.48 -4.11
CA TRP A 252 1.22 -7.86 -3.66
C TRP A 252 1.24 -8.21 -2.17
N SER A 253 2.26 -8.96 -1.76
CA SER A 253 2.54 -9.26 -0.36
C SER A 253 3.72 -8.42 0.10
N GLU A 254 3.57 -7.75 1.24
CA GLU A 254 4.69 -7.07 1.89
C GLU A 254 5.25 -7.98 2.98
N GLU A 255 6.45 -8.55 2.77
CA GLU A 255 7.05 -9.47 3.74
C GLU A 255 8.19 -8.86 4.58
N THR A 256 8.88 -7.79 4.12
CA THR A 256 9.72 -6.85 4.94
C THR A 256 10.57 -5.88 4.12
N SER A 257 10.67 -6.03 2.79
CA SER A 257 11.32 -5.09 1.85
C SER A 257 11.32 -5.76 0.48
N PRO A 258 11.20 -5.01 -0.63
CA PRO A 258 10.99 -3.57 -0.71
C PRO A 258 9.49 -3.19 -0.59
N SER A 259 9.23 -2.09 0.10
CA SER A 259 7.93 -1.43 0.12
C SER A 259 7.86 -0.44 -1.05
N ILE A 260 6.80 -0.48 -1.85
CA ILE A 260 6.47 0.63 -2.74
C ILE A 260 5.73 1.70 -1.92
N GLU A 261 6.23 2.93 -1.94
CA GLU A 261 5.62 4.04 -1.20
C GLU A 261 4.51 4.73 -1.99
N ALA A 262 4.53 4.62 -3.32
CA ALA A 262 3.51 5.16 -4.19
C ALA A 262 3.37 4.34 -5.48
N ILE A 263 2.20 4.44 -6.10
CA ILE A 263 1.96 3.97 -7.47
C ILE A 263 1.49 5.12 -8.36
N GLY A 264 1.70 4.96 -9.65
CA GLY A 264 1.26 5.87 -10.70
C GLY A 264 0.26 5.21 -11.64
N PHE A 265 -0.59 6.00 -12.27
CA PHE A 265 -1.41 5.56 -13.40
C PHE A 265 -1.87 6.75 -14.24
N ALA A 266 -2.14 6.51 -15.53
CA ALA A 266 -2.55 7.58 -16.44
C ALA A 266 -3.97 8.10 -16.11
N ALA A 267 -4.19 9.39 -16.34
CA ALA A 267 -5.51 9.99 -16.24
C ALA A 267 -6.51 9.39 -17.24
N PRO A 268 -7.80 9.27 -16.89
CA PRO A 268 -8.84 8.86 -17.83
C PRO A 268 -9.06 9.92 -18.93
N GLU A 269 -9.55 9.49 -20.10
CA GLU A 269 -9.72 10.35 -21.28
C GLU A 269 -10.61 11.58 -21.07
N ASN A 270 -11.50 11.55 -20.07
CA ASN A 270 -12.46 12.62 -19.77
C ASN A 270 -11.97 13.59 -18.67
N MET A 271 -10.68 13.58 -18.36
CA MET A 271 -10.07 14.51 -17.40
C MET A 271 -10.25 15.97 -17.85
N GLN A 272 -10.57 16.87 -16.90
CA GLN A 272 -10.75 18.31 -17.18
C GLN A 272 -9.68 19.18 -16.53
N ALA A 273 -9.07 18.71 -15.44
CA ALA A 273 -7.92 19.36 -14.84
C ALA A 273 -6.66 19.16 -15.68
N GLU A 274 -5.71 20.08 -15.52
CA GLU A 274 -4.34 19.93 -15.99
C GLU A 274 -3.48 19.39 -14.84
N PRO A 275 -2.46 18.57 -15.13
CA PRO A 275 -1.54 18.11 -14.09
C PRO A 275 -0.71 19.27 -13.55
N ILE A 276 -0.40 19.23 -12.26
CA ILE A 276 0.51 20.21 -11.63
C ILE A 276 1.94 19.70 -11.68
N ASP A 277 2.92 20.59 -11.80
CA ASP A 277 4.33 20.20 -11.73
C ASP A 277 4.64 19.61 -10.35
N ALA A 278 5.31 18.45 -10.34
CA ALA A 278 5.69 17.81 -9.10
C ALA A 278 6.68 18.67 -8.30
N PRO A 279 6.47 18.87 -7.00
CA PRO A 279 7.39 19.63 -6.17
C PRO A 279 8.76 18.95 -6.07
N GLU A 280 9.82 19.75 -6.19
CA GLU A 280 11.21 19.30 -6.06
C GLU A 280 11.85 19.76 -4.74
N ARG A 281 12.69 18.91 -4.14
CA ARG A 281 13.50 19.26 -2.96
C ARG A 281 14.95 18.80 -3.12
N GLU A 282 15.89 19.68 -2.82
CA GLU A 282 17.31 19.30 -2.71
C GLU A 282 17.56 18.38 -1.50
N ARG A 283 18.48 17.43 -1.66
CA ARG A 283 18.88 16.50 -0.60
C ARG A 283 19.55 17.29 0.55
N SER A 284 18.93 17.29 1.73
CA SER A 284 19.52 17.84 2.97
C SER A 284 20.54 16.91 3.60
#